data_AF-A0A1Y5T1L6-F1
#
_entry.id   AF-A0A1Y5T1L6-F1
#
_cell.length_a   1.000
_cell.length_b   1.000
_cell.length_c   1.000
_cell.angle_alpha   90.00
_cell.angle_beta   90.00
_cell.angle_gamma   90.00
#
_symmetry.space_group_name_H-M   'P 1'
#
loop_
_entity.id
_entity.type
_entity.pdbx_description
1 polymer ?
#
loop_
_entity_poly.entity_id
_entity_poly.type
_entity_poly.pdbx_seq_one_letter_code
_entity_poly.pdbx_strand_id
1 'polypeptide(L)'
;MIRAAATEDGQTVYWYDMALGVYSIVYGEMDDRAPLLSARMTTAYAMPPGEMQAPEPGLQADLSALVLDANGVRQEQHGYSFAEPVPVRIGSCAYTGLPFSQTFDTDPGNVDGFMYLTELGIAYYAWNEAPGEERVDYAPTDIGAAR
;
A
#
# COMPACT_ATOMS: atom_id res chain seq x y z
N MET A 1 -8.18 3.17 11.17
CA MET A 1 -7.54 2.00 10.52
C MET A 1 -8.51 1.46 9.50
N ILE A 2 -8.05 1.21 8.28
CA ILE A 2 -8.85 0.65 7.19
C ILE A 2 -8.18 -0.63 6.71
N ARG A 3 -8.95 -1.69 6.48
CA ARG A 3 -8.45 -2.94 5.88
C ARG A 3 -8.82 -2.98 4.41
N ALA A 4 -7.85 -3.29 3.55
CA ALA A 4 -8.05 -3.62 2.15
C ALA A 4 -7.46 -5.01 1.85
N ALA A 5 -8.01 -5.70 0.86
CA ALA A 5 -7.51 -6.99 0.41
C ALA A 5 -7.57 -7.04 -1.12
N ALA A 6 -6.55 -7.64 -1.73
CA ALA A 6 -6.58 -7.96 -3.14
C ALA A 6 -7.05 -9.40 -3.34
N THR A 7 -7.85 -9.60 -4.39
CA THR A 7 -8.37 -10.90 -4.75
C THR A 7 -8.07 -11.23 -6.20
N GLU A 8 -7.56 -12.43 -6.45
CA GLU A 8 -7.34 -12.99 -7.78
C GLU A 8 -8.16 -14.28 -7.90
N ASP A 9 -8.89 -14.44 -9.01
CA ASP A 9 -9.77 -15.59 -9.24
C ASP A 9 -10.73 -15.91 -8.07
N GLY A 10 -11.20 -14.86 -7.39
CA GLY A 10 -12.10 -14.97 -6.24
C GLY A 10 -11.43 -15.40 -4.92
N GLN A 11 -10.10 -15.44 -4.88
CA GLN A 11 -9.33 -15.76 -3.68
C GLN A 11 -8.52 -14.56 -3.23
N THR A 12 -8.51 -14.27 -1.93
CA THR A 12 -7.61 -13.25 -1.38
C THR A 12 -6.17 -13.70 -1.53
N VAL A 13 -5.32 -12.84 -2.11
CA VAL A 13 -3.88 -13.08 -2.30
C VAL A 13 -3.05 -12.33 -1.27
N TYR A 14 -3.45 -11.12 -0.90
CA TYR A 14 -2.83 -10.35 0.18
C TYR A 14 -3.83 -9.37 0.81
N TRP A 15 -3.48 -8.85 1.99
CA TRP A 15 -4.23 -7.79 2.66
C TRP A 15 -3.31 -6.75 3.31
N TYR A 16 -3.87 -5.56 3.50
CA TYR A 16 -3.26 -4.46 4.22
C TYR A 16 -4.20 -3.90 5.29
N ASP A 17 -3.68 -3.62 6.48
CA ASP A 17 -4.28 -2.67 7.43
C ASP A 17 -3.54 -1.35 7.31
N MET A 18 -4.25 -0.26 7.07
CA MET A 18 -3.66 1.04 6.77
C MET A 18 -4.16 2.14 7.72
N ALA A 19 -3.24 3.02 8.10
CA ALA A 19 -3.59 4.33 8.65
C ALA A 19 -3.86 5.30 7.50
N LEU A 20 -4.96 6.06 7.61
CA LEU A 20 -5.42 7.01 6.59
C LEU A 20 -5.57 6.41 5.18
N GLY A 21 -5.73 5.08 5.08
CA GLY A 21 -5.84 4.38 3.79
C GLY A 21 -4.55 4.35 2.97
N VAL A 22 -3.40 4.71 3.55
CA VAL A 22 -2.11 4.86 2.86
C VAL A 22 -1.00 4.11 3.59
N TYR A 23 -0.78 4.46 4.85
CA TYR A 23 0.40 3.99 5.58
C TYR A 23 0.17 2.57 6.09
N SER A 24 0.90 1.60 5.53
CA SER A 24 0.77 0.19 5.89
C SER A 24 1.16 -0.04 7.36
N ILE A 25 0.24 -0.59 8.13
CA ILE A 25 0.41 -0.98 9.55
C ILE A 25 0.55 -2.50 9.67
N VAL A 26 -0.21 -3.23 8.86
CA VAL A 26 -0.09 -4.68 8.74
C VAL A 26 -0.14 -5.04 7.27
N TYR A 27 0.76 -5.90 6.83
CA TYR A 27 0.68 -6.60 5.56
C TYR A 27 0.66 -8.10 5.82
N GLY A 28 -0.01 -8.85 4.95
CA GLY A 28 0.18 -10.27 4.88
C GLY A 28 -0.32 -10.87 3.58
N GLU A 29 0.19 -12.05 3.29
CA GLU A 29 -0.11 -12.83 2.10
C GLU A 29 -0.89 -14.09 2.47
N MET A 30 -1.61 -14.61 1.48
CA MET A 30 -2.30 -15.88 1.55
C MET A 30 -1.58 -16.91 0.70
N ASP A 31 -1.37 -18.11 1.24
CA ASP A 31 -0.93 -19.30 0.52
C ASP A 31 -2.03 -20.37 0.67
N ASP A 32 -2.59 -20.83 -0.45
CA ASP A 32 -3.73 -21.76 -0.52
C ASP A 32 -4.84 -21.47 0.53
N ARG A 33 -5.30 -20.20 0.55
CA ARG A 33 -6.36 -19.69 1.46
C ARG A 33 -6.00 -19.68 2.96
N ALA A 34 -4.75 -19.96 3.32
CA ALA A 34 -4.23 -19.80 4.67
C ALA A 34 -3.30 -18.58 4.74
N PRO A 35 -3.30 -17.81 5.84
CA PRO A 35 -2.30 -16.76 6.04
C PRO A 35 -0.88 -17.34 6.01
N LEU A 36 -0.05 -16.82 5.09
CA LEU A 36 1.37 -17.13 5.04
C LEU A 36 2.09 -16.34 6.14
N LEU A 37 2.24 -16.96 7.32
CA LEU A 37 2.78 -16.28 8.50
C LEU A 37 4.19 -15.72 8.30
N SER A 38 4.99 -16.32 7.42
CA SER A 38 6.33 -15.83 7.08
C SER A 38 6.33 -14.52 6.30
N ALA A 39 5.25 -14.22 5.57
CA ALA A 39 5.06 -12.99 4.82
C ALA A 39 4.35 -11.90 5.63
N ARG A 40 3.87 -12.23 6.85
CA ARG A 40 3.20 -11.24 7.70
C ARG A 40 4.21 -10.21 8.20
N MET A 41 3.91 -8.96 7.93
CA MET A 41 4.69 -7.82 8.38
C MET A 41 3.80 -6.88 9.22
N THR A 42 4.36 -6.34 10.30
CA THR A 42 3.71 -5.29 11.11
C THR A 42 4.63 -4.09 11.19
N THR A 43 4.10 -2.92 10.92
CA THR A 43 4.84 -1.65 10.88
C THR A 43 4.28 -0.73 11.94
N ALA A 44 5.18 -0.19 12.77
CA ALA A 44 4.88 0.84 13.74
C ALA A 44 5.67 2.11 13.39
N TYR A 45 4.97 3.15 12.97
CA TYR A 45 5.59 4.45 12.72
C TYR A 45 5.86 5.19 14.03
N ALA A 46 6.98 5.93 14.08
CA ALA A 46 7.31 6.77 15.24
C ALA A 46 6.26 7.89 15.44
N MET A 47 5.65 8.34 14.35
CA MET A 47 4.55 9.30 14.36
C MET A 47 3.22 8.60 14.66
N PRO A 48 2.40 9.09 15.61
CA PRO A 48 1.11 8.49 15.90
C PRO A 48 0.13 8.70 14.72
N PRO A 49 -0.83 7.77 14.49
CA PRO A 49 -1.75 7.86 13.34
C PRO A 49 -2.57 9.15 13.23
N GLY A 50 -2.83 9.85 14.35
CA GLY A 50 -3.56 11.12 14.34
C GLY A 50 -2.72 12.34 13.94
N GLU A 51 -1.40 12.19 13.87
CA GLU A 51 -0.46 13.22 13.43
C GLU A 51 0.10 12.95 12.03
N MET A 52 -0.15 11.75 11.48
CA MET A 52 0.18 11.42 10.10
C MET A 52 -0.55 12.39 9.16
N GLN A 53 0.19 12.88 8.15
CA GLN A 53 -0.38 13.78 7.16
C GLN A 53 -1.39 13.02 6.29
N ALA A 54 -2.52 13.65 6.01
CA ALA A 54 -3.46 13.09 5.04
C ALA A 54 -2.81 13.13 3.64
N PRO A 55 -3.13 12.17 2.76
CA PRO A 55 -2.60 12.17 1.41
C PRO A 55 -3.12 13.39 0.62
N GLU A 56 -2.19 14.19 0.12
CA GLU A 56 -2.45 15.40 -0.68
C GLU A 56 -1.52 15.44 -1.91
N PRO A 57 -1.94 16.06 -3.03
CA PRO A 57 -1.09 16.24 -4.21
C PRO A 57 0.24 16.93 -3.87
N GLY A 58 1.35 16.37 -4.36
CA GLY A 58 2.68 16.91 -4.15
C GLY A 58 3.26 16.67 -2.75
N LEU A 59 2.54 15.99 -1.85
CA LEU A 59 3.07 15.62 -0.55
C LEU A 59 4.33 14.74 -0.70
N GLN A 60 5.35 15.09 0.07
CA GLN A 60 6.51 14.23 0.30
C GLN A 60 6.64 14.00 1.81
N ALA A 61 6.85 12.74 2.20
CA ALA A 61 7.00 12.39 3.60
C ALA A 61 8.04 11.29 3.76
N ASP A 62 8.91 11.46 4.74
CA ASP A 62 9.86 10.45 5.17
C ASP A 62 9.49 10.03 6.60
N LEU A 63 9.08 8.77 6.77
CA LEU A 63 8.61 8.25 8.04
C LEU A 63 9.55 7.17 8.55
N SER A 64 10.05 7.34 9.78
CA SER A 64 10.78 6.27 10.46
C SER A 64 9.80 5.23 11.01
N ALA A 65 10.10 3.97 10.76
CA ALA A 65 9.27 2.84 11.12
C ALA A 65 10.07 1.76 11.86
N LEU A 66 9.42 1.11 12.81
CA LEU A 66 9.83 -0.20 13.32
C LEU A 66 9.02 -1.27 12.62
N VAL A 67 9.70 -2.16 11.92
CA VAL A 67 9.10 -3.27 11.20
C VAL A 67 9.37 -4.56 11.94
N LEU A 68 8.31 -5.34 12.17
CA LEU A 68 8.35 -6.70 12.71
C LEU A 68 7.87 -7.67 11.63
N ASP A 69 8.73 -8.60 11.24
CA ASP A 69 8.42 -9.71 10.34
C ASP A 69 9.02 -11.04 10.87
N ALA A 70 9.09 -12.06 10.01
CA ALA A 70 9.67 -13.36 10.37
C ALA A 70 11.18 -13.32 10.71
N ASN A 71 11.91 -12.29 10.25
CA ASN A 71 13.33 -12.10 10.50
C ASN A 71 13.60 -11.29 11.78
N GLY A 72 12.56 -10.78 12.45
CA GLY A 72 12.66 -10.07 13.71
C GLY A 72 12.23 -8.61 13.59
N VAL A 73 12.77 -7.76 14.48
CA VAL A 73 12.47 -6.33 14.51
C VAL A 73 13.63 -5.56 13.90
N ARG A 74 13.33 -4.64 12.97
CA ARG A 74 14.29 -3.71 12.40
C ARG A 74 13.71 -2.30 12.30
N GLN A 75 14.59 -1.32 12.21
CA GLN A 75 14.21 0.05 11.89
C GLN A 75 14.37 0.27 10.40
N GLU A 76 13.41 0.96 9.79
CA GLU A 76 13.42 1.35 8.38
C GLU A 76 13.03 2.83 8.23
N GLN A 77 13.40 3.39 7.09
CA GLN A 77 12.92 4.67 6.62
C GLN A 77 12.03 4.47 5.40
N HIS A 78 10.77 4.89 5.50
CA HIS A 78 9.77 4.79 4.43
C HIS A 78 9.59 6.16 3.78
N GLY A 79 9.97 6.28 2.52
CA GLY A 79 9.76 7.47 1.71
C GLY A 79 8.43 7.40 0.97
N TYR A 80 7.69 8.50 0.94
CA TYR A 80 6.41 8.63 0.22
C TYR A 80 6.44 9.87 -0.68
N SER A 81 5.95 9.72 -1.90
CA SER A 81 5.83 10.81 -2.86
C SER A 81 4.51 10.74 -3.60
N PHE A 82 3.68 11.77 -3.46
CA PHE A 82 2.34 11.86 -4.05
C PHE A 82 2.38 12.74 -5.30
N ALA A 83 1.89 12.20 -6.41
CA ALA A 83 1.81 12.90 -7.69
C ALA A 83 0.46 13.65 -7.82
N GLU A 84 0.22 14.24 -9.00
CA GLU A 84 -1.04 14.93 -9.30
C GLU A 84 -2.21 13.94 -9.44
N PRO A 85 -3.44 14.35 -9.06
CA PRO A 85 -4.63 13.51 -9.22
C PRO A 85 -4.91 13.17 -10.69
N VAL A 86 -5.37 11.95 -10.92
CA VAL A 86 -5.77 11.43 -12.23
C VAL A 86 -7.16 10.79 -12.17
N PRO A 87 -7.96 10.86 -13.24
CA PRO A 87 -9.22 10.14 -13.30
C PRO A 87 -8.96 8.63 -13.37
N VAL A 88 -9.59 7.87 -12.48
CA VAL A 88 -9.49 6.40 -12.43
C VAL A 88 -10.86 5.79 -12.65
N ARG A 89 -10.93 4.73 -13.45
CA ARG A 89 -12.15 3.95 -13.66
C ARG A 89 -11.92 2.51 -13.23
N ILE A 90 -12.79 2.00 -12.37
CA ILE A 90 -12.76 0.62 -11.89
C ILE A 90 -14.18 0.08 -11.99
N GLY A 91 -14.36 -1.00 -12.75
CA GLY A 91 -15.68 -1.45 -13.19
C GLY A 91 -16.46 -0.32 -13.87
N SER A 92 -17.67 -0.06 -13.39
CA SER A 92 -18.53 1.04 -13.85
C SER A 92 -18.34 2.35 -13.09
N CYS A 93 -17.49 2.37 -12.07
CA CYS A 93 -17.32 3.51 -11.18
C CYS A 93 -16.16 4.40 -11.63
N ALA A 94 -16.28 5.70 -11.35
CA ALA A 94 -15.24 6.69 -11.60
C ALA A 94 -14.81 7.31 -10.27
N TYR A 95 -13.50 7.49 -10.13
CA TYR A 95 -12.85 7.99 -8.92
C TYR A 95 -11.80 9.03 -9.29
N THR A 96 -11.47 9.87 -8.30
CA THR A 96 -10.26 10.67 -8.29
C THR A 96 -9.15 9.82 -7.67
N GLY A 97 -8.21 9.39 -8.50
CA GLY A 97 -7.04 8.65 -8.05
C GLY A 97 -5.88 9.60 -7.76
N LEU A 98 -5.24 9.42 -6.62
CA LEU A 98 -4.00 10.09 -6.24
C LEU A 98 -2.87 9.06 -6.26
N PRO A 99 -2.07 9.00 -7.34
CA PRO A 99 -0.95 8.07 -7.43
C PRO A 99 0.15 8.49 -6.47
N PHE A 100 0.75 7.50 -5.81
CA PHE A 100 1.94 7.74 -4.98
C PHE A 100 2.90 6.56 -5.04
N SER A 101 4.17 6.84 -4.76
CA SER A 101 5.20 5.82 -4.61
C SER A 101 5.63 5.71 -3.16
N GLN A 102 5.94 4.50 -2.72
CA GLN A 102 6.61 4.18 -1.47
C GLN A 102 7.99 3.59 -1.77
N THR A 103 9.00 4.03 -1.02
CA THR A 103 10.36 3.49 -1.08
C THR A 103 10.85 3.12 0.31
N PHE A 104 11.81 2.20 0.36
CA PHE A 104 12.40 1.69 1.60
C PHE A 104 13.91 1.81 1.52
N ASP A 105 14.55 2.29 2.59
CA ASP A 105 16.01 2.38 2.66
C ASP A 105 16.70 1.00 2.70
N THR A 106 16.00 0.00 3.23
CA THR A 106 16.44 -1.40 3.26
C THR A 106 16.32 -2.13 1.94
N ASP A 107 15.60 -1.55 0.97
CA ASP A 107 15.40 -2.14 -0.36
C ASP A 107 15.63 -1.09 -1.47
N PRO A 108 16.88 -0.60 -1.59
CA PRO A 108 17.17 0.56 -2.40
C PRO A 108 16.96 0.27 -3.89
N GLY A 109 16.14 1.12 -4.53
CA GLY A 109 15.85 1.07 -5.95
C GLY A 109 14.58 0.29 -6.30
N ASN A 110 14.00 -0.46 -5.36
CA ASN A 110 12.63 -0.94 -5.48
C ASN A 110 11.65 0.19 -5.14
N VAL A 111 10.64 0.36 -5.98
CA VAL A 111 9.58 1.35 -5.82
C VAL A 111 8.23 0.66 -5.86
N ASP A 112 7.52 0.77 -4.75
CA ASP A 112 6.15 0.29 -4.64
C ASP A 112 5.18 1.41 -5.02
N GLY A 113 4.32 1.10 -5.98
CA GLY A 113 3.39 2.02 -6.59
C GLY A 113 1.97 1.80 -6.13
N PHE A 114 1.30 2.85 -5.70
CA PHE A 114 -0.06 2.77 -5.18
C PHE A 114 -0.96 3.84 -5.79
N MET A 115 -2.26 3.56 -5.76
CA MET A 115 -3.29 4.50 -6.17
C MET A 115 -4.28 4.71 -5.03
N TYR A 116 -4.29 5.91 -4.44
CA TYR A 116 -5.26 6.30 -3.41
C TYR A 116 -6.54 6.85 -4.04
N LEU A 117 -7.68 6.23 -3.76
CA LEU A 117 -9.00 6.63 -4.25
C LEU A 117 -9.64 7.60 -3.27
N THR A 118 -9.67 8.88 -3.60
CA THR A 118 -10.07 9.95 -2.67
C THR A 118 -11.48 9.76 -2.13
N GLU A 119 -12.43 9.33 -2.97
CA GLU A 119 -13.82 9.14 -2.57
C GLU A 119 -14.04 7.94 -1.62
N LEU A 120 -13.12 6.97 -1.63
CA LEU A 120 -13.18 5.79 -0.78
C LEU A 120 -12.26 5.89 0.44
N GLY A 121 -11.26 6.75 0.39
CA GLY A 121 -10.26 6.89 1.44
C GLY A 121 -9.32 5.69 1.57
N ILE A 122 -9.06 4.98 0.47
CA ILE A 122 -8.22 3.76 0.45
C ILE A 122 -7.23 3.79 -0.72
N ALA A 123 -6.05 3.22 -0.51
CA ALA A 123 -5.11 2.90 -1.57
C ALA A 123 -5.14 1.42 -1.94
N TYR A 124 -4.79 1.13 -3.19
CA TYR A 124 -4.48 -0.22 -3.67
C TYR A 124 -3.10 -0.24 -4.34
N TYR A 125 -2.46 -1.40 -4.33
CA TYR A 125 -1.18 -1.62 -5.00
C TYR A 125 -1.39 -1.64 -6.51
N ALA A 126 -0.75 -0.71 -7.20
CA ALA A 126 -1.05 -0.37 -8.59
C ALA A 126 0.12 -0.62 -9.53
N TRP A 127 1.36 -0.58 -9.05
CA TRP A 127 2.53 -0.98 -9.84
C TRP A 127 3.72 -1.34 -8.96
N ASN A 128 4.69 -2.02 -9.55
CA ASN A 128 6.03 -2.21 -8.98
C ASN A 128 7.08 -1.79 -10.02
N GLU A 129 8.15 -1.17 -9.55
CA GLU A 129 9.34 -0.91 -10.37
C GLU A 129 10.58 -1.39 -9.61
N ALA A 130 11.26 -2.39 -10.17
CA ALA A 130 12.45 -2.99 -9.58
C ALA A 130 13.71 -2.66 -10.40
N PRO A 131 14.91 -2.60 -9.77
CA PRO A 131 16.14 -2.27 -10.45
C PRO A 131 16.45 -3.21 -11.62
N GLY A 132 16.49 -2.66 -12.82
CA GLY A 132 16.83 -3.40 -14.04
C GLY A 132 15.66 -4.19 -14.63
N GLU A 133 14.45 -4.03 -14.10
CA GLU A 133 13.23 -4.64 -14.61
C GLU A 133 12.31 -3.58 -15.23
N GLU A 134 11.43 -4.03 -16.13
CA GLU A 134 10.34 -3.17 -16.60
C GLU A 134 9.29 -3.03 -15.51
N ARG A 135 8.68 -1.84 -15.42
CA ARG A 135 7.55 -1.60 -14.52
C ARG A 135 6.42 -2.59 -14.79
N VAL A 136 5.87 -3.15 -13.73
CA VAL A 136 4.70 -4.04 -13.77
C VAL A 136 3.49 -3.31 -13.21
N ASP A 137 2.43 -3.15 -14.01
CA ASP A 137 1.18 -2.49 -13.60
C ASP A 137 0.10 -3.51 -13.21
N TYR A 138 -0.61 -3.23 -12.11
CA TYR A 138 -1.71 -4.02 -11.56
C TYR A 138 -3.01 -3.20 -11.62
N ALA A 139 -3.87 -3.53 -12.58
CA ALA A 139 -5.14 -2.81 -12.78
C ALA A 139 -6.31 -3.56 -12.10
N PRO A 140 -6.96 -2.99 -11.06
CA PRO A 140 -8.13 -3.60 -10.46
C PRO A 140 -9.30 -3.56 -11.44
N THR A 141 -10.08 -4.65 -11.49
CA THR A 141 -11.27 -4.76 -12.34
C THR A 141 -12.57 -4.44 -11.60
N ASP A 142 -12.59 -4.62 -10.27
CA ASP A 142 -13.72 -4.36 -9.39
C ASP A 142 -13.25 -3.91 -7.99
N ILE A 143 -14.10 -3.18 -7.28
CA ILE A 143 -13.92 -2.84 -5.85
C ILE A 143 -15.25 -3.06 -5.14
N GLY A 144 -15.22 -3.79 -4.03
CA GLY A 144 -16.36 -4.04 -3.19
C GLY A 144 -16.03 -3.98 -1.70
N ALA A 145 -17.06 -3.85 -0.87
CA ALA A 145 -16.92 -4.02 0.56
C ALA A 145 -16.76 -5.51 0.90
N ALA A 146 -15.77 -5.84 1.73
CA ALA A 146 -15.68 -7.16 2.33
C ALA A 146 -16.93 -7.41 3.19
N ARG A 147 -17.56 -8.57 3.01
CA ARG A 147 -18.73 -9.01 3.78
C ARG A 147 -18.33 -9.91 4.93
#